data_AF-A0A9D6J0F2-F1
#
_entry.id   AF-A0A9D6J0F2-F1
#
_cell.length_a   1.000
_cell.length_b   1.000
_cell.length_c   1.000
_cell.angle_alpha   90.00
_cell.angle_beta   90.00
_cell.angle_gamma   90.00
#
_symmetry.space_group_name_H-M   'P 1'
#
loop_
_entity.id
_entity.type
_entity.pdbx_description
1 polymer ?
#
loop_
_entity_poly.entity_id
_entity_poly.type
_entity_poly.pdbx_seq_one_letter_code
_entity_poly.pdbx_strand_id
1 'polypeptide(L)'
;MDIQVSSNFERLLFDLEDRDGGRVAKIMAGFRKTGRFTVEARTLQAARAIFDGARFDDEMTKKTIHAVLKDSGMMIDPHTAVGLAAGRARRRDANVPMVVLATAHPAKFPDAVEAATGVRPELPARLKDLFERKERCAVLTNDIAAVKRHVQERARAKAAA
;
A
#
# COMPACT_ATOMS: atom_id res chain seq x y z
N MET A 1 -4.73 -2.03 -4.18
CA MET A 1 -3.50 -1.29 -3.75
C MET A 1 -3.09 -0.42 -4.91
N ASP A 2 -3.67 0.78 -4.99
CA ASP A 2 -3.84 1.44 -6.29
C ASP A 2 -2.82 2.56 -6.43
N ILE A 3 -1.71 2.23 -7.09
CA ILE A 3 -0.60 3.15 -7.34
C ILE A 3 -0.20 3.07 -8.81
N GLN A 4 0.07 4.22 -9.43
CA GLN A 4 0.64 4.26 -10.78
C GLN A 4 2.16 4.07 -10.76
N VAL A 5 2.83 4.66 -9.76
CA VAL A 5 4.27 4.56 -9.56
C VAL A 5 4.53 4.28 -8.09
N SER A 6 5.34 3.26 -7.82
CA SER A 6 5.80 2.97 -6.45
C SER A 6 6.91 3.93 -6.06
N SER A 7 6.57 4.94 -5.26
CA SER A 7 7.50 6.03 -4.88
C SER A 7 8.77 5.54 -4.19
N ASN A 8 8.72 4.41 -3.47
CA ASN A 8 9.89 3.82 -2.82
C ASN A 8 10.70 2.90 -3.72
N PHE A 9 10.25 2.57 -4.93
CA PHE A 9 11.00 1.69 -5.83
C PHE A 9 12.36 2.27 -6.21
N GLU A 10 12.48 3.61 -6.26
CA GLU A 10 13.76 4.31 -6.49
C GLU A 10 14.83 3.95 -5.44
N ARG A 11 14.43 3.69 -4.17
CA ARG A 11 15.37 3.27 -3.12
C ARG A 11 15.94 1.87 -3.38
N LEU A 12 15.08 0.93 -3.80
CA LEU A 12 15.54 -0.41 -4.19
C LEU A 12 16.42 -0.33 -5.44
N LEU A 13 16.02 0.47 -6.44
CA LEU A 13 16.82 0.67 -7.64
C LEU A 13 18.22 1.21 -7.30
N PHE A 14 18.33 2.12 -6.33
CA PHE A 14 19.62 2.60 -5.86
C PHE A 14 20.50 1.49 -5.28
N ASP A 15 19.96 0.62 -4.42
CA ASP A 15 20.74 -0.52 -3.91
C ASP A 15 21.11 -1.52 -5.01
N LEU A 16 20.24 -1.73 -6.02
CA LEU A 16 20.51 -2.64 -7.14
C LEU A 16 21.49 -2.06 -8.19
N GLU A 17 21.65 -0.74 -8.22
CA GLU A 17 22.63 -0.04 -9.07
C GLU A 17 23.90 0.31 -8.27
N ASP A 18 24.29 -0.55 -7.34
CA ASP A 18 25.51 -0.43 -6.53
C ASP A 18 25.62 0.91 -5.77
N ARG A 19 24.47 1.50 -5.40
CA ARG A 19 24.36 2.80 -4.74
C ARG A 19 24.96 3.96 -5.55
N ASP A 20 24.95 3.84 -6.88
CA ASP A 20 25.35 4.90 -7.80
C ASP A 20 24.18 5.88 -8.02
N GLY A 21 24.22 6.99 -7.27
CA GLY A 21 23.22 8.06 -7.39
C GLY A 21 23.19 8.73 -8.77
N GLY A 22 24.32 8.77 -9.48
CA GLY A 22 24.41 9.33 -10.83
C GLY A 22 23.66 8.49 -11.86
N ARG A 23 23.78 7.16 -11.77
CA ARG A 23 23.01 6.21 -12.58
C ARG A 23 21.52 6.32 -12.30
N VAL A 24 21.10 6.28 -11.04
CA VAL A 24 19.69 6.39 -10.66
C VAL A 24 19.09 7.71 -11.16
N ALA A 25 19.78 8.83 -10.97
CA ALA A 25 19.35 10.13 -11.47
C ALA A 25 19.13 10.13 -12.99
N LYS A 26 20.03 9.49 -13.76
CA LYS A 26 19.88 9.35 -15.22
C LYS A 26 18.66 8.50 -15.60
N ILE A 27 18.42 7.38 -14.90
CA ILE A 27 17.25 6.52 -15.13
C ILE A 27 15.96 7.30 -14.83
N MET A 28 15.89 7.96 -13.67
CA MET A 28 14.72 8.75 -13.26
C MET A 28 14.46 9.95 -14.18
N ALA A 29 15.51 10.63 -14.65
CA ALA A 29 15.37 11.70 -15.64
C ALA A 29 14.80 11.17 -16.98
N GLY A 30 15.23 9.97 -17.40
CA GLY A 30 14.65 9.29 -18.55
C GLY A 30 13.17 8.95 -18.34
N PHE A 31 12.84 8.31 -17.22
CA PHE A 31 11.48 7.93 -16.86
C PHE A 31 10.52 9.14 -16.84
N ARG A 32 10.94 10.27 -16.26
CA ARG A 32 10.13 11.50 -16.24
C ARG A 32 9.78 12.02 -17.64
N LYS A 33 10.63 11.78 -18.63
CA LYS A 33 10.40 12.22 -20.02
C LYS A 33 9.50 11.26 -20.80
N THR A 34 9.61 9.96 -20.54
CA THR A 34 9.01 8.92 -21.41
C THR A 34 7.87 8.14 -20.75
N GLY A 35 7.72 8.26 -19.43
CA GLY A 35 6.82 7.43 -18.63
C GLY A 35 7.24 5.96 -18.51
N ARG A 36 8.45 5.59 -18.97
CA ARG A 36 8.96 4.21 -18.92
C ARG A 36 10.48 4.14 -18.83
N PHE A 37 11.01 3.11 -18.18
CA PHE A 37 12.43 2.74 -18.27
C PHE A 37 12.56 1.22 -18.31
N THR A 38 13.69 0.75 -18.83
CA THR A 38 14.04 -0.66 -18.83
C THR A 38 15.17 -0.87 -17.84
N VAL A 39 15.08 -1.96 -17.07
CA VAL A 39 16.11 -2.37 -16.12
C VAL A 39 17.08 -3.31 -16.84
N GLU A 40 18.39 -3.13 -16.62
CA GLU A 40 19.41 -4.03 -17.18
C GLU A 40 19.23 -5.46 -16.67
N ALA A 41 19.63 -6.46 -17.48
CA ALA A 41 19.47 -7.87 -17.11
C ALA A 41 20.14 -8.20 -15.77
N ARG A 42 21.30 -7.60 -15.46
CA ARG A 42 22.01 -7.78 -14.18
C ARG A 42 21.16 -7.32 -13.00
N THR A 43 20.58 -6.12 -13.11
CA THR A 43 19.79 -5.46 -12.07
C THR A 43 18.49 -6.23 -11.84
N LEU A 44 17.86 -6.71 -12.92
CA LEU A 44 16.67 -7.56 -12.84
C LEU A 44 16.98 -8.93 -12.21
N GLN A 45 18.12 -9.54 -12.53
CA GLN A 45 18.56 -10.80 -11.94
C GLN A 45 18.82 -10.63 -10.44
N ALA A 46 19.52 -9.58 -10.05
CA ALA A 46 19.76 -9.23 -8.66
C ALA A 46 18.45 -9.04 -7.89
N ALA A 47 17.48 -8.30 -8.46
CA ALA A 47 16.16 -8.13 -7.86
C ALA A 47 15.42 -9.47 -7.66
N ARG A 48 15.42 -10.35 -8.66
CA ARG A 48 14.75 -11.67 -8.61
C ARG A 48 15.38 -12.63 -7.60
N ALA A 49 16.66 -12.46 -7.29
CA ALA A 49 17.31 -13.26 -6.25
C ALA A 49 16.67 -13.02 -4.86
N ILE A 50 16.23 -11.80 -4.59
CA ILE A 50 15.75 -11.37 -3.26
C ILE A 50 14.26 -11.04 -3.18
N PHE A 51 13.59 -10.73 -4.30
CA PHE A 51 12.18 -10.39 -4.36
C PHE A 51 11.41 -11.27 -5.35
N ASP A 52 10.17 -11.59 -4.97
CA ASP A 52 9.16 -12.16 -5.86
C ASP A 52 7.95 -11.21 -5.98
N GLY A 53 7.28 -11.28 -7.14
CA GLY A 53 6.07 -10.52 -7.42
C GLY A 53 4.90 -11.42 -7.77
N ALA A 54 3.71 -11.07 -7.28
CA ALA A 54 2.45 -11.70 -7.66
C ALA A 54 1.36 -10.64 -7.76
N ARG A 55 0.30 -10.95 -8.52
CA ARG A 55 -0.88 -10.10 -8.65
C ARG A 55 -2.12 -10.94 -8.42
N PHE A 56 -3.11 -10.33 -7.79
CA PHE A 56 -4.42 -10.90 -7.55
C PHE A 56 -5.46 -9.83 -7.90
N ASP A 57 -6.53 -10.25 -8.53
CA ASP A 57 -7.69 -9.41 -8.81
C ASP A 57 -8.67 -9.46 -7.63
N ASP A 58 -9.76 -8.70 -7.76
CA ASP A 58 -10.75 -8.57 -6.70
C ASP A 58 -11.43 -9.90 -6.36
N GLU A 59 -11.71 -10.74 -7.36
CA GLU A 59 -12.36 -12.03 -7.16
C GLU A 59 -11.45 -13.02 -6.42
N MET A 60 -10.17 -13.09 -6.79
CA MET A 60 -9.18 -13.87 -6.04
C MET A 60 -9.00 -13.33 -4.61
N THR A 61 -9.07 -12.01 -4.43
CA THR A 61 -8.97 -11.38 -3.11
C THR A 61 -10.16 -11.77 -2.23
N LYS A 62 -11.40 -11.65 -2.73
CA LYS A 62 -12.62 -12.06 -2.01
C LYS A 62 -12.59 -13.54 -1.63
N LYS A 63 -12.19 -14.42 -2.56
CA LYS A 63 -12.02 -15.86 -2.29
C LYS A 63 -11.02 -16.12 -1.17
N THR A 64 -9.93 -15.35 -1.14
CA THR A 64 -8.91 -15.46 -0.08
C THR A 64 -9.47 -15.03 1.28
N ILE A 65 -10.21 -13.91 1.36
CA ILE A 65 -10.87 -13.47 2.60
C ILE A 65 -11.84 -14.54 3.11
N HIS A 66 -12.70 -15.06 2.22
CA HIS A 66 -13.67 -16.09 2.55
C HIS A 66 -13.00 -17.37 3.09
N ALA A 67 -11.96 -17.85 2.41
CA ALA A 67 -11.23 -19.05 2.82
C ALA A 67 -10.58 -18.87 4.19
N VAL A 68 -9.94 -17.71 4.46
CA VAL A 68 -9.32 -17.46 5.76
C VAL A 68 -10.34 -17.46 6.89
N LEU A 69 -11.49 -16.81 6.69
CA LEU A 69 -12.57 -16.82 7.69
C LEU A 69 -13.07 -18.24 7.95
N LYS A 70 -13.32 -19.01 6.89
CA LYS A 70 -13.79 -20.40 6.99
C LYS A 70 -12.78 -21.31 7.69
N ASP A 71 -11.51 -21.22 7.32
CA ASP A 71 -10.47 -22.17 7.74
C ASP A 71 -9.91 -21.86 9.14
N SER A 72 -9.96 -20.59 9.57
CA SER A 72 -9.31 -20.15 10.82
C SER A 72 -10.21 -19.36 11.77
N GLY A 73 -11.40 -18.94 11.32
CA GLY A 73 -12.25 -18.01 12.07
C GLY A 73 -11.74 -16.56 12.07
N MET A 74 -10.58 -16.28 11.49
CA MET A 74 -10.02 -14.93 11.43
C MET A 74 -10.62 -14.13 10.27
N MET A 75 -11.06 -12.92 10.56
CA MET A 75 -11.49 -11.96 9.54
C MET A 75 -10.33 -11.03 9.16
N ILE A 76 -10.05 -10.92 7.86
CA ILE A 76 -8.94 -10.11 7.35
C ILE A 76 -9.43 -9.08 6.32
N ASP A 77 -8.68 -8.00 6.19
CA ASP A 77 -8.93 -6.96 5.20
C ASP A 77 -8.40 -7.37 3.80
N PRO A 78 -8.84 -6.70 2.71
CA PRO A 78 -8.41 -7.05 1.36
C PRO A 78 -6.89 -6.94 1.14
N HIS A 79 -6.20 -6.01 1.81
CA HIS A 79 -4.75 -5.84 1.65
C HIS A 79 -3.98 -7.03 2.25
N THR A 80 -4.38 -7.45 3.45
CA THR A 80 -3.86 -8.67 4.09
C THR A 80 -4.12 -9.91 3.24
N ALA A 81 -5.32 -10.01 2.65
CA ALA A 81 -5.67 -11.13 1.78
C ALA A 81 -4.76 -11.22 0.55
N VAL A 82 -4.48 -10.09 -0.13
CA VAL A 82 -3.51 -10.05 -1.24
C VAL A 82 -2.12 -10.49 -0.77
N GLY A 83 -1.65 -10.00 0.38
CA GLY A 83 -0.35 -10.38 0.93
C GLY A 83 -0.26 -11.87 1.25
N LEU A 84 -1.30 -12.45 1.83
CA LEU A 84 -1.38 -13.87 2.14
C LEU A 84 -1.41 -14.73 0.89
N ALA A 85 -2.23 -14.36 -0.11
CA ALA A 85 -2.30 -15.06 -1.38
C ALA A 85 -0.94 -15.03 -2.11
N ALA A 86 -0.27 -13.86 -2.13
CA ALA A 86 1.05 -13.71 -2.71
C ALA A 86 2.10 -14.56 -2.02
N GLY A 87 2.13 -14.52 -0.68
CA GLY A 87 3.02 -15.35 0.12
C GLY A 87 2.84 -16.84 -0.18
N ARG A 88 1.60 -17.33 -0.20
CA ARG A 88 1.29 -18.73 -0.53
C ARG A 88 1.71 -19.10 -1.95
N ALA A 89 1.46 -18.24 -2.94
CA ALA A 89 1.77 -18.50 -4.34
C ALA A 89 3.26 -18.41 -4.69
N ARG A 90 4.05 -17.67 -3.90
CA ARG A 90 5.49 -17.44 -4.12
C ARG A 90 6.39 -18.06 -3.05
N ARG A 91 5.84 -18.92 -2.19
CA ARG A 91 6.60 -19.61 -1.16
C ARG A 91 7.66 -20.51 -1.79
N ARG A 92 8.94 -20.23 -1.48
CA ARG A 92 10.08 -21.00 -2.01
C ARG A 92 10.36 -22.27 -1.22
N ASP A 93 10.16 -22.22 0.09
CA ASP A 93 10.44 -23.33 1.01
C ASP A 93 9.29 -23.49 2.02
N ALA A 94 8.75 -24.70 2.12
CA ALA A 94 7.68 -25.06 3.04
C ALA A 94 8.16 -25.17 4.50
N ASN A 95 9.47 -25.33 4.74
CA ASN A 95 10.06 -25.45 6.06
C ASN A 95 10.40 -24.09 6.68
N VAL A 96 10.50 -23.03 5.87
CA VAL A 96 10.72 -21.67 6.37
C VAL A 96 9.36 -21.05 6.75
N PRO A 97 9.18 -20.55 7.98
CA PRO A 97 7.95 -19.87 8.38
C PRO A 97 7.64 -18.67 7.50
N MET A 98 6.39 -18.55 7.06
CA MET A 98 5.93 -17.43 6.27
C MET A 98 5.22 -16.41 7.16
N VAL A 99 5.72 -15.18 7.18
CA VAL A 99 5.09 -14.05 7.89
C VAL A 99 4.42 -13.16 6.85
N VAL A 100 3.14 -12.85 7.08
CA VAL A 100 2.36 -11.93 6.24
C VAL A 100 2.04 -10.69 7.06
N LEU A 101 2.35 -9.52 6.51
CA LEU A 101 2.01 -8.26 7.15
C LEU A 101 0.53 -7.95 6.95
N ALA A 102 -0.24 -7.99 8.04
CA ALA A 102 -1.63 -7.56 8.05
C ALA A 102 -1.69 -6.02 8.15
N THR A 103 -1.86 -5.34 7.02
CA THR A 103 -1.62 -3.88 6.94
C THR A 103 -2.81 -3.03 7.34
N ALA A 104 -4.00 -3.61 7.49
CA ALA A 104 -5.18 -2.91 7.99
C ALA A 104 -6.10 -3.84 8.79
N HIS A 105 -6.92 -3.21 9.64
CA HIS A 105 -8.03 -3.89 10.31
C HIS A 105 -9.20 -4.07 9.31
N PRO A 106 -9.94 -5.21 9.33
CA PRO A 106 -11.04 -5.46 8.37
C PRO A 106 -12.12 -4.38 8.40
N ALA A 107 -12.42 -3.81 9.57
CA ALA A 107 -13.37 -2.69 9.71
C ALA A 107 -13.00 -1.40 8.96
N LYS A 108 -11.77 -1.28 8.43
CA LYS A 108 -11.40 -0.17 7.53
C LYS A 108 -11.91 -0.35 6.10
N PHE A 109 -12.30 -1.56 5.72
CA PHE A 109 -12.80 -1.92 4.40
C PHE A 109 -14.06 -2.79 4.51
N PRO A 110 -15.10 -2.33 5.23
CA PRO A 110 -16.21 -3.18 5.64
C PRO A 110 -16.99 -3.76 4.46
N ASP A 111 -17.19 -2.99 3.39
CA ASP A 111 -17.99 -3.42 2.24
C ASP A 111 -17.30 -4.54 1.46
N ALA A 112 -15.97 -4.48 1.32
CA ALA A 112 -15.19 -5.54 0.64
C ALA A 112 -15.20 -6.85 1.45
N VAL A 113 -15.11 -6.74 2.78
CA VAL A 113 -15.16 -7.89 3.70
C VAL A 113 -16.57 -8.50 3.72
N GLU A 114 -17.61 -7.68 3.80
CA GLU A 114 -19.01 -8.12 3.78
C GLU A 114 -19.35 -8.78 2.45
N ALA A 115 -18.94 -8.22 1.31
CA ALA A 115 -19.15 -8.83 0.00
C ALA A 115 -18.44 -10.20 -0.14
N ALA A 116 -17.31 -10.41 0.53
CA ALA A 116 -16.58 -11.68 0.49
C ALA A 116 -17.13 -12.74 1.45
N THR A 117 -17.71 -12.32 2.57
CA THR A 117 -17.99 -13.23 3.70
C THR A 117 -19.47 -13.29 4.10
N GLY A 118 -20.28 -12.34 3.66
CA GLY A 118 -21.64 -12.11 4.16
C GLY A 118 -21.69 -11.48 5.56
N VAL A 119 -20.54 -11.13 6.15
CA VAL A 119 -20.45 -10.59 7.52
C VAL A 119 -19.78 -9.22 7.48
N ARG A 120 -20.48 -8.22 8.03
CA ARG A 120 -19.92 -6.88 8.19
C ARG A 120 -18.98 -6.83 9.41
N PRO A 121 -17.71 -6.42 9.25
CA PRO A 121 -16.78 -6.35 10.37
C PRO A 121 -17.18 -5.24 11.36
N GLU A 122 -17.16 -5.56 12.65
CA GLU A 122 -17.39 -4.58 13.71
C GLU A 122 -16.18 -3.67 13.95
N LEU A 123 -16.44 -2.45 14.45
CA LEU A 123 -15.39 -1.58 14.95
C LEU A 123 -14.78 -2.15 16.25
N PRO A 124 -13.46 -1.99 16.47
CA PRO A 124 -12.85 -2.31 17.75
C PRO A 124 -13.54 -1.57 18.91
N ALA A 125 -13.60 -2.18 20.10
CA ALA A 125 -14.29 -1.63 21.27
C ALA A 125 -13.94 -0.15 21.56
N ARG A 126 -12.66 0.23 21.46
CA ARG A 126 -12.15 1.60 21.68
C ARG A 126 -12.61 2.65 20.65
N LEU A 127 -13.23 2.20 19.56
CA LEU A 127 -13.72 3.02 18.44
C LEU A 127 -15.23 2.85 18.22
N LYS A 128 -15.99 2.19 19.12
CA LYS A 128 -17.43 1.96 18.93
C LYS A 128 -18.23 3.25 18.72
N ASP A 129 -17.83 4.32 19.38
CA ASP A 129 -18.42 5.67 19.30
C ASP A 129 -17.87 6.50 18.13
N LEU A 130 -17.00 5.95 17.27
CA LEU A 130 -16.25 6.74 16.27
C LEU A 130 -17.16 7.59 15.38
N PHE A 131 -18.31 7.05 14.96
CA PHE A 131 -19.27 7.74 14.09
C PHE A 131 -20.15 8.76 14.84
N GLU A 132 -20.12 8.78 16.17
CA GLU A 132 -20.84 9.75 17.01
C GLU A 132 -19.97 10.97 17.33
N ARG A 133 -18.65 10.88 17.12
CA ARG A 133 -17.71 11.97 17.41
C ARG A 133 -17.89 13.12 16.44
N LYS A 134 -17.77 14.35 16.96
CA LYS A 134 -17.83 15.57 16.14
C LYS A 134 -16.65 15.65 15.17
N GLU A 135 -16.95 15.63 13.88
CA GLU A 135 -15.96 15.90 12.85
C GLU A 135 -15.47 17.35 12.90
N ARG A 136 -14.17 17.55 12.61
CA ARG A 136 -13.55 18.86 12.49
C ARG A 136 -12.73 18.93 11.21
N CYS A 137 -13.36 19.45 10.16
CA CYS A 137 -12.75 19.65 8.85
C CYS A 137 -13.03 21.08 8.35
N ALA A 138 -12.27 21.54 7.37
CA ALA A 138 -12.51 22.79 6.65
C ALA A 138 -12.66 22.46 5.17
N VAL A 139 -13.76 22.89 4.57
CA VAL A 139 -14.01 22.73 3.13
C VAL A 139 -13.35 23.91 2.41
N LEU A 140 -12.48 23.61 1.45
CA LEU A 140 -11.78 24.60 0.63
C LEU A 140 -12.15 24.42 -0.84
N THR A 141 -12.05 25.49 -1.60
CA THR A 141 -12.14 25.43 -3.07
C THR A 141 -10.95 24.65 -3.63
N ASN A 142 -11.14 24.05 -4.81
CA ASN A 142 -10.06 23.41 -5.56
C ASN A 142 -9.13 24.47 -6.20
N ASP A 143 -8.44 25.22 -5.34
CA ASP A 143 -7.53 26.29 -5.71
C ASP A 143 -6.30 26.26 -4.79
N ILE A 144 -5.12 26.23 -5.40
CA ILE A 144 -3.84 26.20 -4.70
C ILE A 144 -3.63 27.44 -3.81
N ALA A 145 -4.17 28.59 -4.20
CA ALA A 145 -4.07 29.80 -3.40
C ALA A 145 -4.93 29.71 -2.14
N ALA A 146 -6.17 29.19 -2.24
CA ALA A 146 -7.03 28.90 -1.08
C ALA A 146 -6.37 27.94 -0.09
N VAL A 147 -5.76 26.85 -0.56
CA VAL A 147 -5.04 25.88 0.29
C VAL A 147 -3.84 26.53 0.98
N LYS A 148 -2.99 27.25 0.24
CA LYS A 148 -1.82 27.94 0.80
C LYS A 148 -2.22 28.93 1.90
N ARG A 149 -3.24 29.75 1.65
CA ARG A 149 -3.74 30.74 2.59
C ARG A 149 -4.26 30.08 3.88
N HIS A 150 -5.06 29.03 3.75
CA HIS A 150 -5.61 28.30 4.90
C HIS A 150 -4.53 27.74 5.82
N VAL A 151 -3.45 27.19 5.24
CA VAL A 151 -2.28 26.69 5.98
C VAL A 151 -1.54 27.83 6.66
N GLN A 152 -1.24 28.91 5.95
CA GLN A 152 -0.51 30.07 6.49
C GLN A 152 -1.21 30.72 7.68
N GLU A 153 -2.54 30.87 7.62
CA GLU A 153 -3.34 31.45 8.70
C GLU A 153 -3.34 30.61 9.99
N ARG A 154 -3.06 29.30 9.91
CA ARG A 154 -3.16 28.34 11.03
C ARG A 154 -1.81 27.79 11.47
N ALA A 155 -0.79 27.93 10.63
CA ALA A 155 0.56 27.54 10.97
C ALA A 155 1.07 28.43 12.11
N ARG A 156 1.52 27.80 13.20
CA ARG A 156 2.21 28.48 14.31
C ARG A 156 3.70 28.71 14.01
N ALA A 157 4.18 28.21 12.87
CA ALA A 157 5.53 28.48 12.41
C ALA A 157 5.63 29.98 12.10
N LYS A 158 6.56 30.68 12.76
CA LYS A 158 6.83 32.09 12.45
C LYS A 158 7.11 32.19 10.95
N ALA A 159 6.34 33.02 10.24
CA ALA A 159 6.77 33.46 8.93
C ALA A 159 8.17 34.06 9.09
N ALA A 160 9.15 33.54 8.33
CA ALA A 160 10.45 34.19 8.27
C ALA A 160 10.21 35.64 7.83
N ALA A 161 10.69 36.59 8.64
CA ALA A 161 10.63 38.01 8.38
C ALA A 161 11.42 38.38 7.13
#